data_AF-A0A7S1QWM9-F1
#
_entry.id   AF-A0A7S1QWM9-F1
#
_cell.length_a   1.000
_cell.length_b   1.000
_cell.length_c   1.000
_cell.angle_alpha   90.00
_cell.angle_beta   90.00
_cell.angle_gamma   90.00
#
_symmetry.space_group_name_H-M   'P 1'
#
loop_
_entity.id
_entity.type
_entity.pdbx_description
1 polymer ?
#
loop_
_entity_poly.entity_id
_entity_poly.type
_entity_poly.pdbx_seq_one_letter_code
_entity_poly.pdbx_strand_id
1 'polypeptide(L)'
;HRLMNMWAFKYANNESDWPLEGTAVHADIAAVNVNLWITDDDANLDPGGGGLIVYTKQAPREWGFEDYNSKEQVPRIREHLRDSGRVAVPHRRNRVVIFNSNLFHETQAPRFRPGYENRRINLTFL
;
A
#
# COMPACT_ATOMS: atom_id res chain seq x y z
N HIS A 1 -11.30 18.59 4.70
CA HIS A 1 -10.82 17.91 3.47
C HIS A 1 -12.00 17.29 2.74
N ARG A 2 -11.98 17.23 1.40
CA ARG A 2 -13.01 16.57 0.56
C ARG A 2 -12.42 15.27 0.00
N LEU A 3 -13.26 14.26 -0.23
CA LEU A 3 -12.85 13.07 -1.00
C LEU A 3 -12.65 13.47 -2.46
N MET A 4 -11.44 13.26 -2.97
CA MET A 4 -11.04 13.60 -4.34
C MET A 4 -10.98 12.36 -5.22
N ASN A 5 -10.46 11.25 -4.71
CA ASN A 5 -10.32 10.01 -5.47
C ASN A 5 -10.69 8.78 -4.63
N MET A 6 -11.20 7.76 -5.30
CA MET A 6 -11.48 6.47 -4.70
C MET A 6 -11.34 5.37 -5.74
N TRP A 7 -10.66 4.28 -5.36
CA TRP A 7 -10.51 3.10 -6.22
C TRP A 7 -10.28 1.84 -5.39
N ALA A 8 -10.26 0.70 -6.08
CA ALA A 8 -9.91 -0.58 -5.50
C ALA A 8 -8.76 -1.24 -6.27
N PHE A 9 -7.80 -1.81 -5.54
CA PHE A 9 -6.85 -2.76 -6.09
C PHE A 9 -7.27 -4.18 -5.69
N LYS A 10 -7.39 -5.06 -6.68
CA LYS A 10 -7.55 -6.50 -6.49
C LYS A 10 -6.29 -7.21 -6.98
N TYR A 11 -5.46 -7.67 -6.05
CA TYR A 11 -4.12 -8.18 -6.37
C TYR A 11 -4.19 -9.61 -6.89
N ALA A 12 -3.24 -9.98 -7.74
CA ALA A 12 -3.04 -11.37 -8.12
C ALA A 12 -2.56 -12.18 -6.92
N ASN A 13 -2.94 -13.46 -6.92
CA ASN A 13 -2.56 -14.47 -5.92
C ASN A 13 -1.99 -15.73 -6.58
N ASN A 14 -1.70 -15.69 -7.88
CA ASN A 14 -0.85 -16.64 -8.58
C ASN A 14 -0.01 -15.89 -9.64
N GLU A 15 1.18 -16.40 -9.92
CA GLU A 15 2.14 -15.78 -10.86
C GLU A 15 1.68 -15.85 -12.32
N SER A 16 0.77 -16.78 -12.65
CA SER A 16 0.22 -16.91 -14.00
C SER A 16 -0.71 -15.75 -14.37
N ASP A 17 -1.35 -15.12 -13.37
CA ASP A 17 -2.20 -13.94 -13.57
C ASP A 17 -1.38 -12.65 -13.66
N TRP A 18 -0.43 -12.46 -12.74
CA TRP A 18 0.44 -11.28 -12.60
C TRP A 18 1.51 -11.54 -11.53
N PRO A 19 2.67 -10.84 -11.53
CA PRO A 19 3.63 -10.92 -10.43
C PRO A 19 2.97 -10.75 -9.05
N LEU A 20 3.42 -11.56 -8.08
CA LEU A 20 2.96 -11.54 -6.69
C LEU A 20 3.60 -10.38 -5.90
N GLU A 21 3.43 -9.17 -6.41
CA GLU A 21 4.02 -7.96 -5.87
C GLU A 21 2.94 -7.02 -5.35
N GLY A 22 3.25 -6.34 -4.24
CA GLY A 22 2.46 -5.21 -3.78
C GLY A 22 2.71 -3.97 -4.62
N THR A 23 1.87 -2.96 -4.45
CA THR A 23 2.17 -1.60 -4.92
C THR A 23 3.48 -1.13 -4.29
N ALA A 24 4.42 -0.72 -5.13
CA ALA A 24 5.74 -0.24 -4.71
C ALA A 24 5.65 0.99 -3.82
N VAL A 25 6.76 1.36 -3.18
CA VAL A 25 6.80 2.52 -2.28
C VAL A 25 6.51 3.83 -3.02
N HIS A 26 5.56 4.60 -2.47
CA HIS A 26 5.13 5.90 -2.99
C HIS A 26 4.49 6.74 -1.88
N ALA A 27 4.22 8.01 -2.16
CA ALA A 27 3.32 8.88 -1.39
C ALA A 27 2.19 9.35 -2.30
N ASP A 28 1.09 9.88 -1.74
CA ASP A 28 -0.07 10.28 -2.52
C ASP A 28 -0.35 11.78 -2.45
N ILE A 29 -0.89 12.33 -3.53
CA ILE A 29 -1.27 13.75 -3.65
C ILE A 29 -2.62 14.04 -2.97
N ALA A 30 -2.65 13.86 -1.66
CA ALA A 30 -3.82 14.14 -0.82
C ALA A 30 -3.39 14.64 0.57
N ALA A 31 -4.36 15.02 1.41
CA ALA A 31 -4.07 15.38 2.80
C ALA A 31 -4.14 14.17 3.73
N VAL A 32 -5.07 13.25 3.46
CA VAL A 32 -5.33 12.06 4.25
C VAL A 32 -5.46 10.87 3.30
N ASN A 33 -4.78 9.77 3.60
CA ASN A 33 -4.92 8.51 2.89
C ASN A 33 -5.65 7.52 3.80
N VAL A 34 -6.69 6.88 3.25
CA VAL A 34 -7.45 5.83 3.91
C VAL A 34 -7.35 4.55 3.09
N ASN A 35 -6.88 3.46 3.71
CA ASN A 35 -6.90 2.11 3.15
C ASN A 35 -7.83 1.20 3.98
N LEU A 36 -8.69 0.44 3.30
CA LEU A 36 -9.58 -0.55 3.91
C LEU A 36 -9.43 -1.91 3.20
N TRP A 37 -9.29 -2.97 3.97
CA TRP A 37 -9.25 -4.34 3.46
C TRP A 37 -10.56 -5.09 3.70
N ILE A 38 -11.06 -5.77 2.67
CA ILE A 38 -12.36 -6.45 2.71
C ILE A 38 -12.28 -7.98 2.50
N THR A 39 -11.13 -8.48 2.04
CA THR A 39 -10.89 -9.91 1.87
C THR A 39 -10.89 -10.61 3.24
N ASP A 40 -11.37 -11.85 3.30
CA ASP A 40 -11.40 -12.62 4.55
C ASP A 40 -9.99 -12.91 5.11
N ASP A 41 -9.91 -12.94 6.43
CA ASP A 41 -8.64 -13.19 7.15
C ASP A 41 -8.09 -14.59 6.86
N ASP A 42 -8.96 -15.58 6.68
CA ASP A 42 -8.60 -16.97 6.40
C ASP A 42 -8.03 -17.16 4.98
N ALA A 43 -8.25 -16.19 4.08
CA ALA A 43 -7.65 -16.16 2.76
C ALA A 43 -6.17 -15.75 2.80
N ASN A 44 -5.74 -15.03 3.84
CA ASN A 44 -4.35 -14.62 3.98
C ASN A 44 -3.50 -15.80 4.51
N LEU A 45 -2.51 -16.22 3.74
CA LEU A 45 -1.58 -17.30 4.10
C LEU A 45 -0.42 -16.82 4.98
N ASP A 46 -0.30 -15.51 5.19
CA ASP A 46 0.70 -14.88 6.07
C ASP A 46 0.03 -13.87 7.01
N PRO A 47 -0.39 -14.29 8.23
CA PRO A 47 -1.07 -13.41 9.18
C PRO A 47 -0.29 -12.16 9.59
N GLY A 48 1.04 -12.13 9.40
CA GLY A 48 1.89 -10.96 9.66
C GLY A 48 2.08 -10.03 8.45
N GLY A 49 1.55 -10.42 7.29
CA GLY A 49 1.75 -9.77 6.00
C GLY A 49 0.46 -9.29 5.32
N GLY A 50 0.55 -9.09 4.00
CA GLY A 50 -0.57 -8.75 3.12
C GLY A 50 -1.20 -7.37 3.31
N GLY A 51 -0.72 -6.59 4.28
CA GLY A 51 -1.24 -5.26 4.59
C GLY A 51 -0.40 -4.14 3.98
N LEU A 52 0.00 -3.18 4.80
CA LEU A 52 0.72 -1.98 4.39
C LEU A 52 1.94 -1.75 5.29
N ILE A 53 3.03 -1.25 4.71
CA ILE A 53 4.13 -0.64 5.47
C ILE A 53 4.02 0.88 5.28
N VAL A 54 3.96 1.63 6.37
CA VAL A 54 3.99 3.10 6.36
C VAL A 54 5.29 3.57 6.97
N TYR A 55 6.06 4.36 6.23
CA TYR A 55 7.31 4.95 6.67
C TYR A 55 7.05 6.25 7.42
N THR A 56 7.85 6.55 8.44
CA THR A 56 7.67 7.76 9.26
C THR A 56 8.18 9.04 8.58
N LYS A 57 8.85 8.91 7.42
CA LYS A 57 9.27 10.05 6.60
C LYS A 57 8.22 10.43 5.57
N GLN A 58 8.03 11.74 5.42
CA GLN A 58 7.22 12.33 4.36
C GLN A 58 8.05 12.56 3.09
N ALA A 59 7.37 12.65 1.96
CA ALA A 59 7.92 13.21 0.73
C ALA A 59 8.50 14.61 1.01
N PRO A 60 9.74 14.91 0.58
CA PRO A 60 10.30 16.25 0.68
C PRO A 60 9.44 17.29 -0.04
N ARG A 61 9.44 18.53 0.45
CA ARG A 61 8.53 19.59 -0.07
C ARG A 61 8.89 20.03 -1.49
N GLU A 62 10.14 19.84 -1.87
CA GLU A 62 10.68 20.15 -3.19
C GLU A 62 10.43 19.03 -4.22
N TRP A 63 9.91 17.87 -3.79
CA TRP A 63 9.55 16.77 -4.69
C TRP A 63 8.16 17.02 -5.28
N GLY A 64 8.05 16.94 -6.59
CA GLY A 64 6.78 16.94 -7.31
C GLY A 64 6.09 15.58 -7.24
N PHE A 65 4.85 15.49 -7.75
CA PHE A 65 4.08 14.24 -7.75
C PHE A 65 4.83 13.06 -8.39
N GLU A 66 5.48 13.30 -9.53
CA GLU A 66 6.28 12.29 -10.23
C GLU A 66 7.46 11.78 -9.37
N ASP A 67 8.09 12.65 -8.57
CA ASP A 67 9.25 12.28 -7.74
C ASP A 67 8.88 11.27 -6.65
N TYR A 68 7.63 11.27 -6.16
CA TYR A 68 7.19 10.40 -5.08
C TYR A 68 6.10 9.37 -5.45
N ASN A 69 5.54 9.40 -6.66
CA ASN A 69 4.47 8.49 -7.10
C ASN A 69 4.85 7.63 -8.33
N SER A 70 6.09 7.72 -8.80
CA SER A 70 6.59 7.00 -9.98
C SER A 70 7.44 5.79 -9.63
N LYS A 71 7.32 4.69 -10.39
CA LYS A 71 8.09 3.45 -10.14
C LYS A 71 9.58 3.65 -10.39
N GLU A 72 9.91 4.49 -11.35
CA GLU A 72 11.27 4.87 -11.74
C GLU A 72 12.02 5.55 -10.59
N GLN A 73 11.29 6.18 -9.65
CA GLN A 73 11.85 6.90 -8.51
C GLN A 73 12.04 6.01 -7.27
N VAL A 74 11.60 4.73 -7.31
CA VAL A 74 11.73 3.81 -6.17
C VAL A 74 13.16 3.76 -5.60
N PRO A 75 14.25 3.68 -6.39
CA PRO A 75 15.61 3.70 -5.83
C PRO A 75 15.91 4.97 -5.03
N ARG A 76 15.49 6.15 -5.52
CA ARG A 76 15.66 7.44 -4.84
C ARG A 76 14.79 7.53 -3.58
N ILE A 77 13.57 7.00 -3.62
CA ILE A 77 12.68 6.92 -2.46
C ILE A 77 13.33 6.04 -1.38
N ARG A 78 13.84 4.85 -1.74
CA ARG A 78 14.51 3.95 -0.79
C ARG A 78 15.74 4.59 -0.16
N GLU A 79 16.53 5.32 -0.94
CA GLU A 79 17.68 6.08 -0.48
C GLU A 79 17.30 7.09 0.63
N HIS A 80 16.22 7.84 0.41
CA HIS A 80 15.66 8.80 1.36
C HIS A 80 15.10 8.13 2.63
N LEU A 81 14.66 6.89 2.52
CA LEU A 81 14.04 6.12 3.60
C LEU A 81 15.01 5.27 4.44
N ARG A 82 16.33 5.26 4.15
CA ARG A 82 17.29 4.38 4.85
C ARG A 82 17.33 4.54 6.37
N ASP A 83 17.15 5.75 6.84
CA ASP A 83 17.09 6.16 8.26
C ASP A 83 15.65 6.41 8.72
N SER A 84 14.64 6.02 7.93
CA SER A 84 13.23 6.13 8.32
C SER A 84 12.85 5.02 9.28
N GLY A 85 12.03 5.36 10.28
CA GLY A 85 11.19 4.40 10.96
C GLY A 85 10.12 3.83 10.03
N ARG A 86 9.55 2.68 10.39
CA ARG A 86 8.42 2.08 9.67
C ARG A 86 7.43 1.43 10.63
N VAL A 87 6.15 1.48 10.25
CA VAL A 87 5.05 0.79 10.91
C VAL A 87 4.48 -0.23 9.93
N ALA A 88 4.62 -1.52 10.24
CA ALA A 88 3.99 -2.58 9.47
C ALA A 88 2.59 -2.86 10.05
N VAL A 89 1.57 -2.76 9.20
CA VAL A 89 0.19 -3.07 9.55
C VAL A 89 -0.24 -4.28 8.75
N PRO A 90 -0.37 -5.47 9.38
CA PRO A 90 -0.79 -6.67 8.66
C PRO A 90 -2.24 -6.55 8.18
N HIS A 91 -2.58 -7.30 7.14
CA HIS A 91 -3.95 -7.41 6.66
C HIS A 91 -4.88 -7.89 7.78
N ARG A 92 -6.06 -7.28 7.87
CA ARG A 92 -7.20 -7.80 8.60
C ARG A 92 -8.49 -7.31 7.95
N ARG A 93 -9.46 -8.18 7.73
CA ARG A 93 -10.78 -7.84 7.19
C ARG A 93 -11.42 -6.74 8.04
N ASN A 94 -12.00 -5.75 7.37
CA ASN A 94 -12.67 -4.59 7.96
C ASN A 94 -11.76 -3.71 8.83
N ARG A 95 -10.43 -3.82 8.70
CA ARG A 95 -9.49 -2.86 9.28
C ARG A 95 -9.30 -1.68 8.33
N VAL A 96 -9.40 -0.48 8.90
CA VAL A 96 -9.04 0.77 8.23
C VAL A 96 -7.70 1.26 8.75
N VAL A 97 -6.84 1.74 7.85
CA VAL A 97 -5.61 2.47 8.16
C VAL A 97 -5.74 3.89 7.62
N ILE A 98 -5.60 4.90 8.50
CA ILE A 98 -5.71 6.32 8.16
C ILE A 98 -4.39 7.00 8.51
N PHE A 99 -3.80 7.73 7.57
CA PHE A 99 -2.53 8.40 7.77
C PHE A 99 -2.38 9.64 6.88
N ASN A 100 -1.36 10.47 7.15
CA ASN A 100 -1.00 11.62 6.32
C ASN A 100 -0.48 11.12 4.95
N SER A 101 -1.10 11.53 3.85
CA SER A 101 -0.77 11.02 2.50
C SER A 101 0.65 11.33 2.04
N ASN A 102 1.30 12.34 2.63
CA ASN A 102 2.69 12.64 2.34
C ASN A 102 3.65 11.57 2.88
N LEU A 103 3.23 10.68 3.79
CA LEU A 103 4.06 9.58 4.27
C LEU A 103 4.24 8.54 3.15
N PHE A 104 5.49 8.14 2.95
CA PHE A 104 5.77 7.04 2.04
C PHE A 104 5.17 5.74 2.58
N HIS A 105 4.58 4.94 1.70
CA HIS A 105 3.97 3.68 2.05
C HIS A 105 4.03 2.70 0.87
N GLU A 106 3.92 1.42 1.19
CA GLU A 106 3.92 0.34 0.20
C GLU A 106 3.04 -0.82 0.66
N THR A 107 2.51 -1.56 -0.31
CA THR A 107 1.76 -2.79 -0.02
C THR A 107 2.74 -3.95 0.19
N GLN A 108 2.53 -4.72 1.25
CA GLN A 108 3.26 -5.96 1.46
C GLN A 108 2.87 -7.00 0.40
N ALA A 109 3.80 -7.90 0.04
CA ALA A 109 3.54 -8.96 -0.93
C ALA A 109 2.25 -9.74 -0.58
N PRO A 110 1.28 -9.86 -1.51
CA PRO A 110 -0.02 -10.47 -1.24
C PRO A 110 0.09 -12.00 -1.28
N ARG A 111 0.37 -12.63 -0.14
CA ARG A 111 0.37 -14.10 0.01
C ARG A 111 -1.01 -14.61 0.41
N PHE A 112 -1.90 -14.78 -0.55
CA PHE A 112 -3.28 -15.22 -0.32
C PHE A 112 -3.57 -16.56 -0.99
N ARG A 113 -4.57 -17.30 -0.48
CA ARG A 113 -5.05 -18.56 -1.06
C ARG A 113 -5.40 -18.38 -2.55
N PRO A 114 -5.25 -19.43 -3.39
CA PRO A 114 -5.65 -19.36 -4.79
C PRO A 114 -7.17 -19.17 -4.94
N GLY A 115 -7.60 -18.76 -6.13
CA GLY A 115 -9.01 -18.54 -6.44
C GLY A 115 -9.43 -17.07 -6.34
N TYR A 116 -10.47 -16.71 -7.10
CA TYR A 116 -10.87 -15.31 -7.30
C TYR A 116 -11.38 -14.62 -6.02
N GLU A 117 -12.05 -15.36 -5.14
CA GLU A 117 -12.62 -14.86 -3.89
C GLU A 117 -11.55 -14.57 -2.83
N ASN A 118 -10.41 -15.27 -2.90
CA ASN A 118 -9.32 -15.15 -1.94
C ASN A 118 -8.34 -14.00 -2.26
N ARG A 119 -8.50 -13.29 -3.38
CA ARG A 119 -7.58 -12.20 -3.75
C ARG A 119 -7.65 -11.07 -2.73
N ARG A 120 -6.50 -10.52 -2.34
CA ARG A 120 -6.40 -9.32 -1.51
C ARG A 120 -7.08 -8.15 -2.23
N ILE A 121 -8.05 -7.52 -1.58
CA ILE A 121 -8.73 -6.32 -2.07
C ILE A 121 -8.46 -5.17 -1.10
N ASN A 122 -7.94 -4.08 -1.65
CA ASN A 122 -7.68 -2.83 -0.95
C ASN A 122 -8.53 -1.73 -1.55
N LEU A 123 -9.35 -1.08 -0.74
CA LEU A 123 -10.08 0.14 -1.09
C LEU A 123 -9.25 1.34 -0.62
N THR A 124 -8.96 2.27 -1.52
CA THR A 124 -8.22 3.49 -1.23
C THR A 124 -9.14 4.70 -1.39
N PHE A 125 -9.07 5.64 -0.44
CA PHE A 125 -9.80 6.90 -0.45
C PHE A 125 -8.81 8.03 -0.14
N LEU A 126 -8.78 9.04 -1.02
CA LEU A 126 -7.86 10.19 -0.96
C LEU A 126 -8.63 11.52 -1.01
#